data_AF-A0A816AJ46-F1
#
_entry.id   AF-A0A816AJ46-F1
#
_cell.length_a   1.000
_cell.length_b   1.000
_cell.length_c   1.000
_cell.angle_alpha   90.00
_cell.angle_beta   90.00
_cell.angle_gamma   90.00
#
_symmetry.space_group_name_H-M   'P 1'
#
loop_
_entity.id
_entity.type
_entity.pdbx_description
1 polymer ?
#
loop_
_entity_poly.entity_id
_entity_poly.type
_entity_poly.pdbx_seq_one_letter_code
_entity_poly.pdbx_strand_id
1 'polypeptide(L)'
;MLMKQIRAVGGNVMGSAYSRSALRTQIHALIFNQDLASIFMTINPSDIHSRIALYFAGVNLDLDKIVPEVLPSTYERAQIVAAHPVATARYFNVLITSILKCLVEQGVLGPIKAYFGTVENQGRGSLHLHILMWLDHDLTPAQLKESVKNEEFRNGLISYLEDIIKQDLSNFTNDDADGDILEQQQCVISDRVDHTHPTSDEMLTGVVNQN
;
A
#
# COMPACT_ATOMS: atom_id res chain seq x y z
N MET A 1 -16.34 -12.88 35.28
CA MET A 1 -17.16 -13.56 34.28
C MET A 1 -17.65 -12.59 33.20
N LEU A 2 -18.21 -11.43 33.57
CA LEU A 2 -18.69 -10.38 32.64
C LEU A 2 -17.63 -9.82 31.68
N MET A 3 -16.44 -9.43 32.17
CA MET A 3 -15.38 -8.88 31.31
C MET A 3 -14.88 -9.87 30.24
N LYS A 4 -14.98 -11.18 30.48
CA LYS A 4 -14.66 -12.20 29.46
C LYS A 4 -15.72 -12.23 28.35
N GLN A 5 -17.00 -12.08 28.70
CA GLN A 5 -18.09 -12.00 27.72
C GLN A 5 -18.02 -10.71 26.90
N ILE A 6 -17.75 -9.55 27.54
CA ILE A 6 -17.56 -8.28 26.84
C ILE A 6 -16.38 -8.35 25.87
N ARG A 7 -15.27 -8.99 26.26
CA ARG A 7 -14.13 -9.25 25.36
C ARG A 7 -14.51 -10.15 24.19
N ALA A 8 -15.23 -11.25 24.45
CA ALA A 8 -15.64 -12.20 23.42
C ALA A 8 -16.58 -11.56 22.40
N VAL A 9 -17.60 -10.83 22.84
CA VAL A 9 -18.54 -10.13 21.97
C VAL A 9 -17.86 -8.96 21.26
N GLY A 10 -17.07 -8.17 21.99
CA GLY A 10 -16.35 -7.04 21.43
C GLY A 10 -15.32 -7.43 20.38
N GLY A 11 -14.71 -8.61 20.48
CA GLY A 11 -13.80 -9.14 19.47
C GLY A 11 -14.44 -9.32 18.09
N ASN A 12 -15.75 -9.55 18.04
CA ASN A 12 -16.52 -9.69 16.79
C ASN A 12 -16.99 -8.34 16.23
N VAL A 13 -16.79 -7.23 16.96
CA VAL A 13 -17.11 -5.90 16.48
C VAL A 13 -15.90 -5.33 15.75
N MET A 14 -16.05 -5.16 14.43
CA MET A 14 -15.03 -4.53 13.59
C MET A 14 -14.62 -3.17 14.18
N GLY A 15 -13.31 -2.90 14.23
CA GLY A 15 -12.79 -1.62 14.72
C GLY A 15 -12.95 -1.38 16.23
N SER A 16 -13.38 -2.36 17.01
CA SER A 16 -13.39 -2.27 18.47
C SER A 16 -11.97 -2.39 19.06
N ALA A 17 -11.81 -1.98 20.32
CA ALA A 17 -10.55 -2.18 21.05
C ALA A 17 -10.18 -3.68 21.21
N TYR A 18 -11.18 -4.55 21.24
CA TYR A 18 -10.99 -5.99 21.41
C TYR A 18 -10.61 -6.67 20.09
N SER A 19 -11.21 -6.27 18.96
CA SER A 19 -10.79 -6.77 17.64
C SER A 19 -9.38 -6.30 17.29
N ARG A 20 -9.02 -5.03 17.56
CA ARG A 20 -7.62 -4.57 17.46
C ARG A 20 -6.67 -5.37 18.34
N SER A 21 -7.09 -5.74 19.55
CA SER A 21 -6.26 -6.58 20.44
C SER A 21 -6.07 -7.99 19.88
N ALA A 22 -7.09 -8.57 19.25
CA ALA A 22 -6.99 -9.87 18.59
C ALA A 22 -6.06 -9.84 17.38
N LEU A 23 -6.16 -8.81 16.53
CA LEU A 23 -5.25 -8.59 15.38
C LEU A 23 -3.80 -8.48 15.83
N ARG A 24 -3.54 -7.72 16.91
CA ARG A 24 -2.20 -7.62 17.50
C ARG A 24 -1.66 -8.98 17.97
N THR A 25 -2.50 -9.83 18.53
CA THR A 25 -2.09 -11.20 18.90
C THR A 25 -1.70 -12.02 17.67
N GLN A 26 -2.41 -11.88 16.54
CA GLN A 26 -2.06 -12.54 15.29
C GLN A 26 -0.72 -12.03 14.73
N ILE A 27 -0.49 -10.71 14.76
CA ILE A 27 0.79 -10.11 14.37
C ILE A 27 1.94 -10.66 15.23
N HIS A 28 1.76 -10.74 16.56
CA HIS A 28 2.78 -11.31 17.44
C HIS A 28 3.04 -12.80 17.14
N ALA A 29 2.00 -13.57 16.82
CA ALA A 29 2.16 -14.97 16.44
C ALA A 29 2.91 -15.11 15.11
N LEU A 30 2.67 -14.22 14.14
CA LEU A 30 3.46 -14.19 12.90
C LEU A 30 4.91 -13.82 13.16
N ILE A 31 5.17 -12.80 13.97
CA ILE A 31 6.55 -12.42 14.34
C ILE A 31 7.29 -13.57 15.02
N PHE A 32 6.60 -14.34 15.87
CA PHE A 32 7.19 -15.51 16.52
C PHE A 32 7.52 -16.64 15.54
N ASN A 33 6.73 -16.81 14.46
CA ASN A 33 6.91 -17.90 13.50
C ASN A 33 7.77 -17.53 12.28
N GLN A 34 7.84 -16.25 11.91
CA GLN A 34 8.43 -15.75 10.65
C GLN A 34 9.55 -14.74 10.89
N ASP A 35 9.99 -14.55 12.13
CA ASP A 35 10.87 -13.46 12.56
C ASP A 35 10.25 -12.06 12.34
N LEU A 36 11.07 -11.01 12.37
CA LEU A 36 10.60 -9.64 12.18
C LEU A 36 10.14 -9.40 10.74
N ALA A 37 9.08 -8.61 10.57
CA ALA A 37 8.62 -8.23 9.24
C ALA A 37 9.70 -7.44 8.49
N SER A 38 9.95 -7.80 7.23
CA SER A 38 10.94 -7.15 6.38
C SER A 38 10.45 -5.77 5.91
N ILE A 39 9.14 -5.61 5.69
CA ILE A 39 8.53 -4.35 5.24
C ILE A 39 7.31 -4.02 6.09
N PHE A 40 7.24 -2.77 6.56
CA PHE A 40 6.02 -2.13 7.04
C PHE A 40 5.62 -1.02 6.07
N MET A 41 4.43 -1.12 5.49
CA MET A 41 3.95 -0.18 4.47
C MET A 41 2.54 0.30 4.80
N THR A 42 2.26 1.56 4.49
CA THR A 42 0.91 2.11 4.50
C THR A 42 0.53 2.57 3.10
N ILE A 43 -0.56 2.02 2.56
CA ILE A 43 -1.11 2.42 1.27
C ILE A 43 -2.36 3.28 1.53
N ASN A 44 -2.21 4.59 1.33
CA ASN A 44 -3.28 5.58 1.54
C ASN A 44 -3.65 6.27 0.21
N PRO A 45 -4.50 5.65 -0.62
CA PRO A 45 -4.92 6.26 -1.87
C PRO A 45 -5.82 7.47 -1.61
N SER A 46 -5.62 8.53 -2.38
CA SER A 46 -6.48 9.72 -2.33
C SER A 46 -7.79 9.45 -3.06
N ASP A 47 -8.90 9.62 -2.37
CA ASP A 47 -10.27 9.54 -2.92
C ASP A 47 -10.67 10.83 -3.66
N ILE A 48 -10.38 12.00 -3.07
CA ILE A 48 -10.77 13.32 -3.62
C ILE A 48 -10.00 13.67 -4.91
N HIS A 49 -8.75 13.20 -5.03
CA HIS A 49 -7.89 13.51 -6.17
C HIS A 49 -7.78 12.34 -7.16
N SER A 50 -8.45 11.22 -6.92
CA SER A 50 -8.45 10.07 -7.82
C SER A 50 -9.57 10.17 -8.84
N ARG A 51 -9.21 10.15 -10.13
CA ARG A 51 -10.16 10.04 -11.24
C ARG A 51 -10.93 8.72 -11.20
N ILE A 52 -10.27 7.65 -10.76
CA ILE A 52 -10.91 6.34 -10.61
C ILE A 52 -11.98 6.42 -9.52
N ALA A 53 -11.73 7.10 -8.40
CA ALA A 53 -12.74 7.28 -7.36
C ALA A 53 -13.97 8.06 -7.86
N LEU A 54 -13.76 9.13 -8.63
CA LEU A 54 -14.85 9.90 -9.26
C LEU A 54 -15.64 9.08 -10.27
N TYR A 55 -14.96 8.27 -11.09
CA TYR A 55 -15.61 7.35 -12.03
C TYR A 55 -16.52 6.37 -11.29
N PHE A 56 -16.04 5.79 -10.19
CA PHE A 56 -16.88 4.93 -9.33
C PHE A 56 -18.07 5.67 -8.73
N ALA A 57 -17.95 6.98 -8.47
CA ALA A 57 -19.03 7.84 -8.00
C ALA A 57 -20.00 8.28 -9.11
N GLY A 58 -19.81 7.80 -10.35
CA GLY A 58 -20.72 8.05 -11.47
C GLY A 58 -20.40 9.32 -12.27
N VAL A 59 -19.25 9.97 -12.04
CA VAL A 59 -18.80 11.07 -12.89
C VAL A 59 -18.40 10.50 -14.24
N ASN A 60 -18.98 11.04 -15.32
CA ASN A 60 -18.64 10.63 -16.69
C ASN A 60 -17.22 11.11 -17.01
N LEU A 61 -16.26 10.19 -16.93
CA LEU A 61 -14.84 10.45 -17.18
C LEU A 61 -14.31 9.39 -18.14
N ASP A 62 -13.52 9.83 -19.11
CA ASP A 62 -12.75 8.93 -19.95
C ASP A 62 -11.43 8.54 -19.25
N LEU A 63 -11.36 7.30 -18.75
CA LEU A 63 -10.20 6.79 -18.02
C LEU A 63 -8.98 6.55 -18.91
N ASP A 64 -9.16 6.39 -20.22
CA ASP A 64 -8.07 6.11 -21.17
C ASP A 64 -7.30 7.38 -21.54
N LYS A 65 -7.88 8.56 -21.29
CA LYS A 65 -7.20 9.84 -21.51
C LYS A 65 -6.20 10.14 -20.39
N ILE A 66 -4.92 10.25 -20.75
CA ILE A 66 -3.85 10.64 -19.81
C ILE A 66 -3.94 12.13 -19.46
N VAL A 67 -4.33 12.96 -20.43
CA VAL A 67 -4.47 14.42 -20.29
C VAL A 67 -5.75 14.77 -19.50
N PRO A 68 -5.75 15.81 -18.64
CA PRO A 68 -6.93 16.16 -17.86
C PRO A 68 -8.09 16.58 -18.76
N GLU A 69 -9.20 15.84 -18.65
CA GLU A 69 -10.53 16.40 -18.91
C GLU A 69 -10.82 17.45 -17.82
N VAL A 70 -11.67 18.46 -18.09
CA VAL A 70 -12.00 19.48 -17.09
C VAL A 70 -12.64 18.78 -15.88
N LEU A 71 -11.86 18.63 -14.81
CA LEU A 71 -12.33 18.04 -13.57
C LEU A 71 -13.13 19.07 -12.77
N PRO A 72 -14.14 18.64 -12.00
CA PRO A 72 -14.78 19.50 -11.00
C PRO A 72 -13.74 20.05 -10.03
N SER A 73 -14.04 21.19 -9.41
CA SER A 73 -13.17 21.78 -8.38
C SER A 73 -12.92 20.81 -7.22
N THR A 74 -11.84 21.03 -6.46
CA THR A 74 -11.51 20.19 -5.28
C THR A 74 -12.67 20.09 -4.29
N TYR A 75 -13.41 21.19 -4.10
CA TYR A 75 -14.58 21.23 -3.23
C TYR A 75 -15.72 20.37 -3.76
N GLU A 76 -16.06 20.50 -5.05
CA GLU A 76 -17.11 19.67 -5.68
C GLU A 76 -16.74 18.18 -5.65
N ARG A 77 -15.48 17.83 -5.90
CA ARG A 77 -15.00 16.45 -5.79
C ARG A 77 -15.17 15.90 -4.38
N ALA A 78 -14.84 16.68 -3.35
CA ALA A 78 -15.06 16.29 -1.96
C ALA A 78 -16.54 16.07 -1.64
N GLN A 79 -17.43 16.92 -2.17
CA GLN A 79 -18.88 16.74 -2.03
C GLN A 79 -19.37 15.44 -2.72
N ILE A 80 -18.88 15.15 -3.93
CA ILE A 80 -19.21 13.92 -4.66
C ILE A 80 -18.78 12.68 -3.89
N VAL A 81 -17.53 12.66 -3.39
CA VAL A 81 -16.99 11.54 -2.60
C VAL A 81 -17.77 11.34 -1.31
N ALA A 82 -18.11 12.42 -0.60
CA ALA A 82 -18.91 12.37 0.62
C ALA A 82 -20.34 11.86 0.37
N ALA A 83 -20.92 12.18 -0.80
CA ALA A 83 -22.26 11.71 -1.19
C ALA A 83 -22.30 10.23 -1.61
N HIS A 84 -21.16 9.64 -2.00
CA HIS A 84 -21.07 8.27 -2.52
C HIS A 84 -20.08 7.38 -1.73
N PRO A 85 -20.27 7.16 -0.41
CA PRO A 85 -19.31 6.42 0.40
C PRO A 85 -19.09 4.96 -0.05
N VAL A 86 -20.12 4.32 -0.60
CA VAL A 86 -20.02 2.95 -1.15
C VAL A 86 -19.13 2.92 -2.39
N ALA A 87 -19.23 3.94 -3.26
CA ALA A 87 -18.39 4.03 -4.44
C ALA A 87 -16.91 4.18 -4.05
N THR A 88 -16.63 5.02 -3.06
CA THR A 88 -15.29 5.22 -2.51
C THR A 88 -14.72 3.93 -1.89
N ALA A 89 -15.54 3.17 -1.16
CA ALA A 89 -15.12 1.89 -0.60
C ALA A 89 -14.81 0.84 -1.70
N ARG A 90 -15.63 0.78 -2.76
CA ARG A 90 -15.38 -0.10 -3.91
C ARG A 90 -14.12 0.27 -4.68
N TYR A 91 -13.90 1.57 -4.91
CA TYR A 91 -12.66 2.09 -5.50
C TYR A 91 -11.45 1.64 -4.68
N PHE A 92 -11.47 1.86 -3.36
CA PHE A 92 -10.40 1.45 -2.47
C PHE A 92 -10.14 -0.05 -2.56
N ASN A 93 -11.20 -0.88 -2.48
CA ASN A 93 -11.06 -2.32 -2.55
C ASN A 93 -10.42 -2.80 -3.87
N VAL A 94 -10.87 -2.26 -5.00
CA VAL A 94 -10.33 -2.62 -6.33
C VAL A 94 -8.87 -2.20 -6.44
N LEU A 95 -8.53 -0.98 -6.01
CA LEU A 95 -7.17 -0.47 -6.09
C LEU A 95 -6.22 -1.28 -5.19
N ILE A 96 -6.59 -1.51 -3.93
CA ILE A 96 -5.74 -2.26 -2.99
C ILE A 96 -5.58 -3.71 -3.43
N THR A 97 -6.65 -4.38 -3.85
CA THR A 97 -6.58 -5.77 -4.34
C THR A 97 -5.65 -5.86 -5.56
N SER A 98 -5.73 -4.88 -6.47
CA SER A 98 -4.86 -4.83 -7.66
C SER A 98 -3.40 -4.60 -7.26
N ILE A 99 -3.12 -3.68 -6.34
CA ILE A 99 -1.76 -3.44 -5.85
C ILE A 99 -1.20 -4.70 -5.17
N LEU A 100 -1.95 -5.34 -4.29
CA LEU A 100 -1.49 -6.54 -3.58
C LEU A 100 -1.27 -7.71 -4.53
N LYS A 101 -2.12 -7.86 -5.56
CA LYS A 101 -1.89 -8.84 -6.62
C LYS A 101 -0.55 -8.60 -7.31
N CYS A 102 -0.21 -7.36 -7.66
CA CYS A 102 1.09 -7.05 -8.24
C CYS A 102 2.25 -7.30 -7.26
N LEU A 103 2.12 -6.84 -6.01
CA LEU A 103 3.18 -6.97 -5.02
C LEU A 103 3.46 -8.42 -4.63
N VAL A 104 2.40 -9.22 -4.42
CA VAL A 104 2.48 -10.58 -3.88
C VAL A 104 2.50 -11.64 -4.97
N GLU A 105 1.54 -11.63 -5.89
CA GLU A 105 1.41 -12.71 -6.88
C GLU A 105 2.36 -12.53 -8.06
N GLN A 106 2.55 -11.28 -8.53
CA GLN A 106 3.47 -11.00 -9.63
C GLN A 106 4.92 -10.84 -9.15
N GLY A 107 5.16 -10.88 -7.83
CA GLY A 107 6.50 -10.93 -7.26
C GLY A 107 7.33 -9.66 -7.49
N VAL A 108 6.69 -8.48 -7.54
CA VAL A 108 7.41 -7.20 -7.66
C VAL A 108 8.45 -7.02 -6.55
N LEU A 109 8.17 -7.55 -5.36
CA LEU A 109 9.08 -7.53 -4.22
C LEU A 109 9.90 -8.82 -4.08
N GLY A 110 9.90 -9.69 -5.09
CA GLY A 110 10.43 -11.06 -4.99
C GLY A 110 9.54 -12.00 -4.16
N PRO A 111 10.03 -13.20 -3.81
CA PRO A 111 9.26 -14.18 -3.04
C PRO A 111 8.92 -13.67 -1.62
N ILE A 112 7.65 -13.83 -1.24
CA ILE A 112 7.08 -13.40 0.05
C ILE A 112 6.68 -14.64 0.86
N LYS A 113 7.17 -14.76 2.09
CA LYS A 113 6.84 -15.83 3.06
C LYS A 113 5.40 -15.66 3.58
N ALA A 114 5.08 -14.45 4.02
CA ALA A 114 3.81 -14.11 4.64
C ALA A 114 3.52 -12.61 4.52
N TYR A 115 2.23 -12.24 4.63
CA TYR A 115 1.82 -10.85 4.82
C TYR A 115 0.59 -10.75 5.71
N PHE A 116 0.44 -9.62 6.39
CA PHE A 116 -0.68 -9.31 7.27
C PHE A 116 -1.14 -7.87 7.06
N GLY A 117 -2.38 -7.70 6.58
CA GLY A 117 -2.96 -6.39 6.29
C GLY A 117 -4.17 -6.04 7.16
N THR A 118 -4.28 -4.78 7.57
CA THR A 118 -5.45 -4.22 8.25
C THR A 118 -5.91 -2.93 7.58
N VAL A 119 -7.20 -2.83 7.29
CA VAL A 119 -7.81 -1.63 6.71
C VAL A 119 -8.41 -0.77 7.82
N GLU A 120 -8.11 0.53 7.79
CA GLU A 120 -8.61 1.47 8.80
C GLU A 120 -9.27 2.72 8.20
N ASN A 121 -10.25 3.20 8.97
CA ASN A 121 -10.85 4.53 8.96
C ASN A 121 -9.81 5.66 9.08
N GLN A 122 -9.50 6.44 8.05
CA GLN A 122 -8.70 7.66 8.25
C GLN A 122 -9.55 8.80 8.81
N GLY A 123 -8.94 9.80 9.47
CA GLY A 123 -9.68 10.89 10.14
C GLY A 123 -10.61 11.74 9.24
N ARG A 124 -10.61 11.52 7.92
CA ARG A 124 -11.45 12.18 6.91
C ARG A 124 -12.47 11.26 6.22
N GLY A 125 -12.68 10.02 6.71
CA GLY A 125 -13.73 9.12 6.19
C GLY A 125 -13.28 8.09 5.14
N SER A 126 -12.09 8.22 4.57
CA SER A 126 -11.56 7.26 3.59
C SER A 126 -10.68 6.16 4.18
N LEU A 127 -10.50 5.09 3.42
CA LEU A 127 -9.79 3.90 3.86
C LEU A 127 -8.30 3.99 3.52
N HIS A 128 -7.47 3.40 4.37
CA HIS A 128 -6.06 3.13 4.10
C HIS A 128 -5.70 1.72 4.60
N LEU A 129 -4.71 1.10 3.96
CA LEU A 129 -4.20 -0.20 4.33
C LEU A 129 -2.88 -0.04 5.08
N HIS A 130 -2.79 -0.62 6.27
CA HIS A 130 -1.51 -0.94 6.91
C HIS A 130 -1.17 -2.40 6.59
N ILE A 131 0.05 -2.67 6.13
CA ILE A 131 0.49 -4.03 5.81
C ILE A 131 1.91 -4.30 6.33
N LEU A 132 2.07 -5.48 6.91
CA LEU A 132 3.37 -6.09 7.22
C LEU A 132 3.64 -7.19 6.21
N MET A 133 4.86 -7.25 5.68
CA MET A 133 5.29 -8.30 4.74
C MET A 133 6.62 -8.91 5.18
N TRP A 134 6.72 -10.22 5.01
CA TRP A 134 7.92 -11.03 5.29
C TRP A 134 8.46 -11.56 3.96
N LEU A 135 9.64 -11.10 3.58
CA LEU A 135 10.32 -11.54 2.36
C LEU A 135 11.07 -12.85 2.60
N ASP A 136 11.23 -13.67 1.57
CA ASP A 136 11.98 -14.93 1.69
C ASP A 136 13.51 -14.77 1.59
N HIS A 137 13.94 -13.60 1.15
CA HIS A 137 15.32 -13.30 0.76
C HIS A 137 15.92 -12.15 1.58
N ASP A 138 15.36 -11.88 2.76
CA ASP A 138 15.89 -10.88 3.68
C ASP A 138 17.15 -11.39 4.41
N LEU A 139 18.11 -10.49 4.60
CA LEU A 139 19.29 -10.74 5.41
C LEU A 139 19.04 -10.24 6.83
N THR A 140 19.23 -11.11 7.82
CA THR A 140 19.29 -10.68 9.20
C THR A 140 20.47 -9.71 9.41
N PRO A 141 20.43 -8.82 10.43
CA PRO A 141 21.54 -7.92 10.70
C PRO A 141 22.90 -8.62 10.87
N ALA A 142 22.91 -9.85 11.41
CA ALA A 142 24.11 -10.66 11.56
C ALA A 142 24.62 -11.18 10.20
N GLN A 143 23.73 -11.69 9.35
CA GLN A 143 24.08 -12.12 8.00
C GLN A 143 24.56 -10.95 7.15
N LEU A 144 23.87 -9.81 7.18
CA LEU A 144 24.29 -8.61 6.47
C LEU A 144 25.69 -8.16 6.90
N LYS A 145 25.96 -8.16 8.22
CA LYS A 145 27.29 -7.81 8.76
C LYS A 145 28.38 -8.76 8.25
N GLU A 146 28.08 -10.05 8.08
CA GLU A 146 29.02 -11.01 7.52
C GLU A 146 29.20 -10.81 6.01
N SER A 147 28.10 -10.65 5.26
CA SER A 147 28.11 -10.46 3.81
C SER A 147 28.88 -9.22 3.38
N VAL A 148 28.80 -8.11 4.13
CA VAL A 148 29.51 -6.85 3.82
C VAL A 148 31.04 -6.97 3.95
N LYS A 149 31.56 -8.03 4.58
CA LYS A 149 33.01 -8.30 4.57
C LYS A 149 33.51 -8.67 3.18
N ASN A 150 32.68 -9.34 2.37
CA ASN A 150 32.97 -9.62 0.97
C ASN A 150 32.95 -8.30 0.17
N GLU A 151 34.04 -8.02 -0.53
CA GLU A 151 34.22 -6.77 -1.28
C GLU A 151 33.27 -6.65 -2.47
N GLU A 152 33.02 -7.73 -3.20
CA GLU A 152 32.09 -7.76 -4.33
C GLU A 152 30.66 -7.47 -3.88
N PHE A 153 30.20 -8.14 -2.82
CA PHE A 153 28.87 -7.89 -2.24
C PHE A 153 28.73 -6.45 -1.74
N ARG A 154 29.73 -5.95 -1.00
CA ARG A 154 29.73 -4.59 -0.46
C ARG A 154 29.65 -3.54 -1.57
N ASN A 155 30.45 -3.69 -2.63
CA ASN A 155 30.45 -2.75 -3.75
C ASN A 155 29.14 -2.81 -4.54
N GLY A 156 28.58 -4.02 -4.74
CA GLY A 156 27.26 -4.20 -5.34
C GLY A 156 26.13 -3.54 -4.53
N LEU A 157 26.15 -3.68 -3.20
CA LEU A 157 25.19 -3.04 -2.31
C LEU A 157 25.27 -1.50 -2.39
N ILE A 158 26.50 -0.94 -2.39
CA ILE A 158 26.69 0.52 -2.54
C ILE A 158 26.13 0.99 -3.88
N SER A 159 26.47 0.32 -4.98
CA SER A 159 25.97 0.69 -6.32
C SER A 159 24.44 0.63 -6.41
N TYR A 160 23.82 -0.38 -5.78
CA TYR A 160 22.36 -0.47 -5.71
C TYR A 160 21.76 0.70 -4.92
N LEU A 161 22.34 1.03 -3.76
CA LEU A 161 21.86 2.15 -2.95
C LEU A 161 22.01 3.51 -3.68
N GLU A 162 23.11 3.72 -4.39
CA GLU A 162 23.33 4.94 -5.20
C GLU A 162 22.39 5.04 -6.41
N ASP A 163 21.92 3.90 -6.93
CA ASP A 163 20.95 3.88 -8.02
C ASP A 163 19.54 4.27 -7.54
N ILE A 164 19.08 3.69 -6.42
CA ILE A 164 17.71 3.91 -5.92
C ILE A 164 17.55 5.17 -5.07
N ILE A 165 18.60 5.58 -4.34
CA ILE A 165 18.56 6.76 -3.48
C ILE A 165 18.96 7.96 -4.32
N LYS A 166 17.96 8.74 -4.75
CA LYS A 166 18.17 10.05 -5.37
C LYS A 166 17.79 11.14 -4.38
N GLN A 167 18.69 12.10 -4.19
CA GLN A 167 18.39 13.34 -3.50
C GLN A 167 18.41 14.47 -4.54
N ASP A 168 17.24 15.00 -4.86
CA ASP A 168 17.13 16.18 -5.68
C ASP A 168 17.13 17.44 -4.80
N LEU A 169 18.22 18.21 -4.88
CA LEU A 169 18.37 19.51 -4.23
C LEU A 169 18.18 20.68 -5.21
N SER A 170 17.87 20.41 -6.48
CA SER A 170 17.79 21.45 -7.52
C SER A 170 16.73 22.52 -7.22
N ASN A 171 15.71 22.18 -6.42
CA ASN A 171 14.69 23.13 -5.95
C ASN A 171 15.12 24.03 -4.76
N PHE A 172 16.33 23.85 -4.22
CA PHE A 172 16.81 24.61 -3.05
C PHE A 172 18.01 25.52 -3.34
N THR A 173 18.54 25.55 -4.56
CA THR A 173 19.54 26.53 -4.99
C THR A 173 18.88 27.72 -5.66
N ASN A 174 18.50 28.69 -4.82
CA ASN A 174 18.43 30.14 -5.04
C ASN A 174 17.85 30.68 -6.36
N ASP A 175 16.68 31.32 -6.25
CA ASP A 175 16.47 32.75 -6.46
C ASP A 175 15.12 33.03 -7.13
N ASP A 176 14.45 34.06 -6.61
CA ASP A 176 13.32 34.74 -7.22
C ASP A 176 13.61 35.12 -8.68
N ALA A 177 13.31 34.26 -9.65
CA ALA A 177 13.21 34.63 -11.07
C ALA A 177 12.51 33.55 -11.90
N ASP A 178 11.21 33.77 -12.14
CA ASP A 178 10.54 33.67 -13.44
C ASP A 178 10.56 32.34 -14.24
N GLY A 179 9.35 31.83 -14.48
CA GLY A 179 9.02 31.15 -15.74
C GLY A 179 8.98 29.62 -15.76
N ASP A 180 7.75 29.08 -15.71
CA ASP A 180 7.27 27.80 -16.28
C ASP A 180 8.31 26.78 -16.78
N ILE A 181 8.45 25.67 -16.06
CA ILE A 181 8.71 24.36 -16.68
C ILE A 181 7.94 23.26 -15.92
N LEU A 182 6.83 22.83 -16.50
CA LEU A 182 6.08 21.62 -16.11
C LEU A 182 6.85 20.38 -16.60
N GLU A 183 7.84 19.91 -15.83
CA GLU A 183 8.32 18.54 -15.97
C GLU A 183 7.47 17.63 -15.08
N GLN A 184 6.38 17.14 -15.67
CA GLN A 184 5.66 16.00 -15.12
C GLN A 184 6.57 14.78 -15.14
N GLN A 185 6.96 14.34 -13.94
CA GLN A 185 7.70 13.13 -13.65
C GLN A 185 7.07 11.92 -14.38
N GLN A 186 7.69 11.51 -15.49
CA GLN A 186 7.21 10.39 -16.31
C GLN A 186 7.67 9.07 -15.67
N CYS A 187 6.75 8.37 -15.01
CA CYS A 187 6.96 6.99 -14.57
C CYS A 187 6.92 6.08 -15.81
N VAL A 188 8.03 5.39 -16.10
CA VAL A 188 8.12 4.40 -17.19
C VAL A 188 7.55 3.06 -16.68
N ILE A 189 6.43 2.60 -17.25
CA ILE A 189 5.85 1.27 -17.00
C ILE A 189 5.92 0.47 -18.30
N SER A 190 6.49 -0.74 -18.29
CA SER A 190 6.52 -1.67 -19.42
C SER A 190 5.28 -2.59 -19.45
N ASP A 191 4.88 -3.01 -20.65
CA ASP A 191 3.54 -3.52 -21.03
C ASP A 191 3.18 -4.98 -20.68
N ARG A 192 1.90 -5.16 -20.25
CA ARG A 192 0.84 -6.23 -20.47
C ARG A 192 1.14 -7.73 -20.16
N VAL A 193 0.20 -8.63 -19.76
CA VAL A 193 -1.14 -9.05 -20.30
C VAL A 193 -1.97 -9.91 -19.27
N ASP A 194 -3.32 -9.80 -19.29
CA ASP A 194 -4.50 -10.67 -18.91
C ASP A 194 -4.38 -12.02 -18.15
N HIS A 195 -5.38 -12.59 -17.44
CA HIS A 195 -6.80 -12.30 -17.10
C HIS A 195 -7.29 -13.26 -15.98
N THR A 196 -8.46 -12.95 -15.40
CA THR A 196 -9.44 -13.76 -14.63
C THR A 196 -9.43 -13.73 -13.08
N HIS A 197 -10.65 -13.57 -12.53
CA HIS A 197 -11.05 -13.28 -11.14
C HIS A 197 -11.41 -14.54 -10.33
N PRO A 198 -11.37 -14.48 -8.98
CA PRO A 198 -12.62 -14.59 -8.21
C PRO A 198 -12.70 -13.68 -6.95
N THR A 199 -13.81 -13.83 -6.24
CA THR A 199 -14.52 -12.90 -5.34
C THR A 199 -14.01 -12.73 -3.91
N SER A 200 -14.42 -11.62 -3.31
CA SER A 200 -14.06 -11.02 -2.01
C SER A 200 -14.49 -11.78 -0.74
N ASP A 201 -13.62 -11.78 0.27
CA ASP A 201 -13.97 -11.73 1.69
C ASP A 201 -12.85 -11.06 2.53
N GLU A 202 -13.22 -10.45 3.66
CA GLU A 202 -12.40 -9.61 4.54
C GLU A 202 -11.24 -10.35 5.25
N MET A 203 -10.21 -9.57 5.63
CA MET A 203 -8.88 -9.96 6.13
C MET A 203 -7.95 -10.58 5.08
N LEU A 204 -7.00 -9.76 4.61
CA LEU A 204 -5.91 -10.17 3.73
C LEU A 204 -4.79 -10.77 4.59
N THR A 205 -4.96 -12.04 4.95
CA THR A 205 -3.91 -12.87 5.56
C THR A 205 -3.56 -13.99 4.60
N GLY A 206 -2.30 -14.07 4.17
CA GLY A 206 -1.78 -15.16 3.34
C GLY A 206 -0.50 -15.73 3.92
N VAL A 207 -0.44 -17.06 4.04
CA VAL A 207 0.79 -17.82 4.29
C VAL A 207 1.04 -18.65 3.03
N VAL A 208 2.16 -18.42 2.36
CA VAL A 208 2.55 -19.23 1.20
C VAL A 208 3.24 -20.48 1.73
N ASN A 209 2.51 -21.59 1.84
CA ASN A 209 3.12 -22.88 2.21
C ASN A 209 4.01 -23.35 1.06
N GLN A 210 5.31 -23.49 1.34
CA GLN A 210 6.26 -24.17 0.47
C GLN A 210 6.07 -25.68 0.63
N ASN A 211 5.82 -26.39 -0.48
CA ASN A 211 6.03 -27.84 -0.58
C ASN A 211 7.48 -28.11 -0.95
#